data_AF-A0A965MNM8-F1
#
_entry.id   AF-A0A965MNM8-F1
#
_cell.length_a   1.000
_cell.length_b   1.000
_cell.length_c   1.000
_cell.angle_alpha   90.00
_cell.angle_beta   90.00
_cell.angle_gamma   90.00
#
_symmetry.space_group_name_H-M   'P 1'
#
loop_
_entity.id
_entity.type
_entity.pdbx_description
1 polymer ?
#
loop_
_entity_poly.entity_id
_entity_poly.type
_entity_poly.pdbx_seq_one_letter_code
_entity_poly.pdbx_strand_id
1 'polypeptide(L)'
;MSSTPLEIMPQEQWRALQHDHRQWATAAANDRLARRTDGIKHPVEDFLWEYYPYSPGALRRWTPGAGIALVGGTAADELPPGFVETNGAFAFDALHLPENKREHLRTSSAWVLGLQRNTASRPAGLGCFGLHEWAMLLDQTPEQVRHNSWSLRINASQISDTIESVGLRCTHFDAWRFFTPRALELNPIQHSRATQPDFDQPGCLHANMDLYKWAMRLQPLIPSEFIRRAFELARRIRTVDMQSSPYDFSAMGLVPIRVETPAGRAAFATAQRGFAAEAATLRQELITLVEKSSLWL
;
A
#
# COMPACT_ATOMS: atom_id res chain seq x y z
N MET A 1 -4.80 26.89 -16.81
CA MET A 1 -4.78 25.69 -17.69
C MET A 1 -3.34 25.42 -18.08
N SER A 2 -2.83 24.21 -17.82
CA SER A 2 -1.54 23.76 -18.34
C SER A 2 -1.57 23.88 -19.87
N SER A 3 -0.49 24.36 -20.50
CA SER A 3 -0.35 24.36 -21.97
C SER A 3 -0.06 22.96 -22.54
N THR A 4 0.03 21.96 -21.67
CA THR A 4 0.23 20.56 -22.05
C THR A 4 -1.03 20.04 -22.73
N PRO A 5 -0.93 19.39 -23.92
CA PRO A 5 -2.09 18.82 -24.58
C PRO A 5 -2.64 17.63 -23.79
N LEU A 6 -3.97 17.52 -23.72
CA LEU A 6 -4.67 16.37 -23.16
C LEU A 6 -4.65 15.20 -24.16
N GLU A 7 -4.44 13.99 -23.67
CA GLU A 7 -4.68 12.78 -24.44
C GLU A 7 -6.18 12.46 -24.46
N ILE A 8 -6.74 12.26 -25.64
CA ILE A 8 -8.18 12.09 -25.84
C ILE A 8 -8.55 10.62 -25.71
N MET A 9 -9.53 10.32 -24.86
CA MET A 9 -10.11 8.98 -24.71
C MET A 9 -11.58 8.98 -25.19
N PRO A 10 -11.91 8.22 -26.25
CA PRO A 10 -13.28 8.11 -26.76
C PRO A 10 -14.25 7.47 -25.76
N GLN A 11 -15.54 7.78 -25.91
CA GLN A 11 -16.61 7.34 -25.01
C GLN A 11 -16.64 5.83 -24.77
N GLU A 12 -16.60 5.05 -25.85
CA GLU A 12 -16.65 3.59 -25.79
C GLU A 12 -15.50 3.02 -24.95
N GLN A 13 -14.28 3.53 -25.18
CA GLN A 13 -13.08 3.06 -24.49
C GLN A 13 -13.15 3.35 -22.99
N TRP A 14 -13.43 4.60 -22.60
CA TRP A 14 -13.41 4.95 -21.19
C TRP A 14 -14.59 4.35 -20.42
N ARG A 15 -15.75 4.17 -21.05
CA ARG A 15 -16.90 3.48 -20.45
C ARG A 15 -16.61 2.01 -20.19
N ALA A 16 -15.89 1.34 -21.10
CA ALA A 16 -15.43 -0.04 -20.89
C ALA A 16 -14.48 -0.14 -19.70
N LEU A 17 -13.44 0.70 -19.65
CA LEU A 17 -12.49 0.74 -18.52
C LEU A 17 -13.18 1.03 -17.17
N GLN A 18 -14.09 2.00 -17.16
CA GLN A 18 -14.88 2.34 -15.97
C GLN A 18 -15.74 1.15 -15.51
N HIS A 19 -16.38 0.46 -16.45
CA HIS A 19 -17.21 -0.70 -16.14
C HIS A 19 -16.38 -1.84 -15.53
N ASP A 20 -15.26 -2.20 -16.18
CA ASP A 20 -14.36 -3.26 -15.74
C ASP A 20 -13.77 -2.96 -14.36
N HIS A 21 -13.37 -1.71 -14.11
CA HIS A 21 -12.89 -1.27 -12.81
C HIS A 21 -13.98 -1.37 -11.73
N ARG A 22 -15.21 -0.92 -12.03
CA ARG A 22 -16.34 -1.00 -11.09
C ARG A 22 -16.69 -2.46 -10.75
N GLN A 23 -16.61 -3.38 -11.71
CA GLN A 23 -16.82 -4.81 -11.45
C GLN A 23 -15.73 -5.38 -10.53
N TRP A 24 -14.47 -5.13 -10.87
CA TRP A 24 -13.33 -5.59 -10.05
C TRP A 24 -13.37 -5.01 -8.64
N ALA A 25 -13.58 -3.69 -8.49
CA ALA A 25 -13.59 -3.03 -7.19
C ALA A 25 -14.74 -3.51 -6.29
N THR A 26 -15.89 -3.82 -6.90
CA THR A 26 -17.01 -4.47 -6.20
C THR A 26 -16.57 -5.85 -5.69
N ALA A 27 -16.04 -6.71 -6.56
CA ALA A 27 -15.59 -8.04 -6.19
C ALA A 27 -14.50 -8.02 -5.09
N ALA A 28 -13.53 -7.11 -5.19
CA ALA A 28 -12.45 -6.95 -4.21
C ALA A 28 -12.96 -6.55 -2.81
N ALA A 29 -14.10 -5.87 -2.71
CA ALA A 29 -14.68 -5.44 -1.45
C ALA A 29 -15.77 -6.38 -0.90
N ASN A 30 -16.36 -7.24 -1.73
CA ASN A 30 -17.53 -8.05 -1.37
C ASN A 30 -17.30 -8.91 -0.12
N ASP A 31 -16.22 -9.69 -0.09
CA ASP A 31 -15.94 -10.59 1.03
C ASP A 31 -15.73 -9.82 2.34
N ARG A 32 -15.08 -8.65 2.26
CA ARG A 32 -14.90 -7.75 3.41
C ARG A 32 -16.22 -7.22 3.94
N LEU A 33 -17.11 -6.80 3.04
CA LEU A 33 -18.43 -6.27 3.38
C LEU A 33 -19.32 -7.34 4.01
N ALA A 34 -19.31 -8.57 3.47
CA ALA A 34 -20.01 -9.71 4.04
C ALA A 34 -19.52 -10.00 5.46
N ARG A 35 -18.20 -10.21 5.64
CA ARG A 35 -17.61 -10.46 6.97
C ARG A 35 -17.88 -9.35 7.97
N ARG A 36 -17.91 -8.08 7.54
CA ARG A 36 -18.19 -6.94 8.42
C ARG A 36 -19.58 -7.01 9.04
N THR A 37 -20.57 -7.47 8.29
CA THR A 37 -21.95 -7.65 8.77
C THR A 37 -22.00 -8.66 9.91
N ASP A 38 -21.21 -9.73 9.81
CA ASP A 38 -21.15 -10.81 10.80
C ASP A 38 -20.11 -10.59 11.90
N GLY A 39 -19.40 -9.45 11.91
CA GLY A 39 -18.34 -9.16 12.87
C GLY A 39 -17.08 -10.05 12.75
N ILE A 40 -16.91 -10.74 11.61
CA ILE A 40 -15.80 -11.66 11.37
C ILE A 40 -14.55 -10.87 10.95
N LYS A 41 -13.44 -11.08 11.66
CA LYS A 41 -12.14 -10.46 11.35
C LYS A 41 -11.30 -11.31 10.40
N HIS A 42 -10.52 -10.67 9.53
CA HIS A 42 -9.55 -11.31 8.65
C HIS A 42 -8.24 -10.50 8.57
N PRO A 43 -7.10 -11.03 9.03
CA PRO A 43 -5.86 -10.27 9.26
C PRO A 43 -5.18 -9.72 7.99
N VAL A 44 -5.42 -10.37 6.84
CA VAL A 44 -4.93 -9.91 5.52
C VAL A 44 -5.90 -8.93 4.90
N GLU A 45 -7.12 -9.36 4.60
CA GLU A 45 -8.11 -8.55 3.90
C GLU A 45 -8.48 -7.27 4.64
N ASP A 46 -8.70 -7.33 5.96
CA ASP A 46 -9.18 -6.16 6.69
C ASP A 46 -8.10 -5.07 6.79
N PHE A 47 -6.81 -5.46 6.80
CA PHE A 47 -5.68 -4.55 6.78
C PHE A 47 -5.73 -3.58 5.58
N LEU A 48 -6.13 -4.07 4.40
CA LEU A 48 -6.20 -3.27 3.17
C LEU A 48 -7.22 -2.11 3.24
N TRP A 49 -8.12 -2.12 4.22
CA TRP A 49 -9.18 -1.14 4.40
C TRP A 49 -9.06 -0.35 5.72
N GLU A 50 -8.49 -0.96 6.74
CA GLU A 50 -8.33 -0.34 8.07
C GLU A 50 -7.03 0.43 8.18
N TYR A 51 -5.94 -0.13 7.65
CA TYR A 51 -4.64 0.53 7.67
C TYR A 51 -4.50 1.54 6.54
N TYR A 52 -5.04 1.21 5.36
CA TYR A 52 -5.15 2.12 4.24
C TYR A 52 -6.55 2.74 4.24
N PRO A 53 -6.72 4.04 4.58
CA PRO A 53 -8.02 4.65 4.77
C PRO A 53 -8.72 4.97 3.43
N TYR A 54 -8.93 3.93 2.61
CA TYR A 54 -9.73 3.99 1.39
C TYR A 54 -11.00 3.20 1.63
N SER A 55 -12.16 3.83 1.42
CA SER A 55 -13.41 3.10 1.52
C SER A 55 -13.66 2.26 0.25
N PRO A 56 -14.43 1.16 0.35
CA PRO A 56 -14.92 0.44 -0.83
C PRO A 56 -15.62 1.35 -1.84
N GLY A 57 -16.37 2.36 -1.36
CA GLY A 57 -17.02 3.35 -2.21
C GLY A 57 -16.01 4.23 -2.98
N ALA A 58 -14.91 4.61 -2.34
CA ALA A 58 -13.83 5.33 -3.00
C ALA A 58 -13.13 4.45 -4.04
N LEU A 59 -12.84 3.18 -3.72
CA LEU A 59 -12.22 2.25 -4.67
C LEU A 59 -13.09 1.99 -5.90
N ARG A 60 -14.42 1.96 -5.76
CA ARG A 60 -15.35 1.79 -6.89
C ARG A 60 -15.41 3.00 -7.83
N ARG A 61 -14.98 4.19 -7.39
CA ARG A 61 -14.98 5.38 -8.23
C ARG A 61 -13.77 5.36 -9.16
N TRP A 62 -14.03 5.11 -10.44
CA TRP A 62 -13.01 5.09 -11.48
C TRP A 62 -12.50 6.49 -11.84
N THR A 63 -11.23 6.60 -12.22
CA THR A 63 -10.61 7.80 -12.80
C THR A 63 -9.61 7.41 -13.88
N PRO A 64 -9.51 8.17 -14.98
CA PRO A 64 -8.44 7.99 -15.97
C PRO A 64 -7.08 8.55 -15.50
N GLY A 65 -7.04 9.30 -14.40
CA GLY A 65 -5.87 10.08 -14.00
C GLY A 65 -5.83 11.48 -14.63
N ALA A 66 -4.80 12.25 -14.28
CA ALA A 66 -4.58 13.57 -14.87
C ALA A 66 -4.01 13.48 -16.30
N GLY A 67 -4.33 14.46 -17.13
CA GLY A 67 -3.85 14.54 -18.51
C GLY A 67 -4.69 13.82 -19.57
N ILE A 68 -5.82 13.23 -19.17
CA ILE A 68 -6.76 12.55 -20.06
C ILE A 68 -8.05 13.36 -20.20
N ALA A 69 -8.53 13.53 -21.43
CA ALA A 69 -9.82 14.11 -21.78
C ALA A 69 -10.81 13.01 -22.21
N LEU A 70 -11.90 12.85 -21.45
CA LEU A 70 -12.96 11.87 -21.71
C LEU A 70 -14.02 12.48 -22.62
N VAL A 71 -14.09 12.04 -23.87
CA VAL A 71 -15.09 12.55 -24.82
C VAL A 71 -16.43 11.86 -24.60
N GLY A 72 -17.51 12.64 -24.65
CA GLY A 72 -18.88 12.13 -24.71
C GLY A 72 -19.40 11.57 -23.39
N GLY A 73 -20.45 12.19 -22.87
CA GLY A 73 -21.12 11.80 -21.62
C GLY A 73 -20.36 12.20 -20.35
N THR A 74 -21.10 12.65 -19.33
CA THR A 74 -21.09 12.20 -17.92
C THR A 74 -22.01 13.15 -17.13
N ALA A 75 -22.58 12.67 -16.03
CA ALA A 75 -22.94 13.54 -14.91
C ALA A 75 -21.69 13.68 -14.03
N ALA A 76 -21.36 14.90 -13.58
CA ALA A 76 -20.17 15.17 -12.77
C ALA A 76 -20.02 14.23 -11.55
N ASP A 77 -21.13 13.67 -11.05
CA ASP A 77 -21.19 12.73 -9.92
C ASP A 77 -20.49 11.38 -10.18
N GLU A 78 -20.23 11.01 -11.44
CA GLU A 78 -19.59 9.74 -11.79
C GLU A 78 -18.04 9.77 -11.70
N LEU A 79 -17.44 10.96 -11.67
CA LEU A 79 -16.00 11.18 -11.63
C LEU A 79 -15.56 11.73 -10.26
N PRO A 80 -14.27 11.60 -9.88
CA PRO A 80 -13.77 12.25 -8.68
C PRO A 80 -13.83 13.78 -8.78
N PRO A 81 -13.84 14.48 -7.62
CA PRO A 81 -13.71 15.94 -7.60
C PRO A 81 -12.49 16.43 -8.39
N GLY A 82 -12.66 17.55 -9.10
CA GLY A 82 -11.62 18.16 -9.94
C GLY A 82 -11.74 17.82 -11.43
N PHE A 83 -12.62 16.90 -11.83
CA PHE A 83 -12.99 16.73 -13.23
C PHE A 83 -14.06 17.74 -13.63
N VAL A 84 -13.86 18.42 -14.75
CA VAL A 84 -14.78 19.40 -15.31
C VAL A 84 -14.97 19.21 -16.80
N GLU A 85 -16.17 19.54 -17.29
CA GLU A 85 -16.47 19.52 -18.71
C GLU A 85 -15.92 20.78 -19.39
N THR A 86 -15.24 20.63 -20.51
CA THR A 86 -14.86 21.72 -21.39
C THR A 86 -14.94 21.24 -22.84
N ASN A 87 -15.72 21.94 -23.67
CA ASN A 87 -15.92 21.62 -25.09
C ASN A 87 -16.37 20.15 -25.34
N GLY A 88 -17.25 19.61 -24.51
CA GLY A 88 -17.82 18.26 -24.66
C GLY A 88 -16.90 17.11 -24.21
N ALA A 89 -15.82 17.42 -23.50
CA ALA A 89 -14.95 16.42 -22.87
C ALA A 89 -14.68 16.75 -21.40
N PHE A 90 -14.58 15.72 -20.56
CA PHE A 90 -14.26 15.86 -19.14
C PHE A 90 -12.78 15.61 -18.89
N ALA A 91 -12.12 16.52 -18.18
CA ALA A 91 -10.72 16.37 -17.81
C ALA A 91 -10.45 16.90 -16.40
N PHE A 92 -9.38 16.41 -15.77
CA PHE A 92 -8.94 16.92 -14.47
C PHE A 92 -8.35 18.33 -14.61
N ASP A 93 -8.86 19.27 -13.81
CA ASP A 93 -8.32 20.62 -13.66
C ASP A 93 -8.22 20.97 -12.18
N ALA A 94 -6.99 21.06 -11.66
CA ALA A 94 -6.72 21.37 -10.27
C ALA A 94 -7.24 22.76 -9.83
N LEU A 95 -7.52 23.68 -10.76
CA LEU A 95 -8.12 24.99 -10.44
C LEU A 95 -9.55 24.85 -9.89
N HIS A 96 -10.24 23.77 -10.21
CA HIS A 96 -11.59 23.46 -9.72
C HIS A 96 -11.58 22.72 -8.37
N LEU A 97 -10.39 22.49 -7.79
CA LEU A 97 -10.26 22.05 -6.41
C LEU A 97 -10.10 23.25 -5.46
N PRO A 98 -10.62 23.15 -4.21
CA PRO A 98 -10.25 24.05 -3.13
C PRO A 98 -8.73 24.17 -2.98
N GLU A 99 -8.23 25.38 -2.68
CA GLU A 99 -6.78 25.66 -2.57
C GLU A 99 -6.06 24.68 -1.63
N ASN A 100 -6.63 24.39 -0.47
CA ASN A 100 -6.04 23.44 0.47
C ASN A 100 -5.90 22.02 -0.11
N LYS A 101 -6.81 21.59 -0.98
CA LYS A 101 -6.71 20.28 -1.65
C LYS A 101 -5.66 20.30 -2.75
N ARG A 102 -5.58 21.38 -3.53
CA ARG A 102 -4.54 21.58 -4.55
C ARG A 102 -3.14 21.61 -3.92
N GLU A 103 -2.95 22.37 -2.84
CA GLU A 103 -1.73 22.39 -2.04
C GLU A 103 -1.36 21.00 -1.50
N HIS A 104 -2.34 20.27 -0.97
CA HIS A 104 -2.13 18.91 -0.48
C HIS A 104 -1.66 17.94 -1.58
N LEU A 105 -2.27 18.01 -2.77
CA LEU A 105 -1.87 17.16 -3.89
C LEU A 105 -0.46 17.50 -4.37
N ARG A 106 -0.12 18.78 -4.48
CA ARG A 106 1.22 19.22 -4.91
C ARG A 106 2.32 18.83 -3.92
N THR A 107 2.12 19.09 -2.63
CA THR A 107 3.08 18.68 -1.58
C THR A 107 3.19 17.16 -1.46
N SER A 108 2.07 16.44 -1.50
CA SER A 108 2.07 14.97 -1.45
C SER A 108 2.72 14.37 -2.70
N SER A 109 2.49 14.93 -3.89
CA SER A 109 3.12 14.45 -5.14
C SER A 109 4.64 14.62 -5.09
N ALA A 110 5.13 15.79 -4.69
CA ALA A 110 6.57 16.03 -4.54
C ALA A 110 7.21 15.08 -3.52
N TRP A 111 6.54 14.89 -2.36
CA TRP A 111 7.04 14.00 -1.32
C TRP A 111 7.03 12.52 -1.74
N VAL A 112 5.94 12.05 -2.35
CA VAL A 112 5.85 10.66 -2.86
C VAL A 112 6.89 10.43 -3.96
N LEU A 113 7.09 11.38 -4.87
CA LEU A 113 8.11 11.28 -5.92
C LEU A 113 9.52 11.12 -5.32
N GLY A 114 9.86 11.95 -4.33
CA GLY A 114 11.13 11.84 -3.60
C GLY A 114 11.29 10.49 -2.90
N LEU A 115 10.27 10.06 -2.14
CA LEU A 115 10.27 8.78 -1.45
C LEU A 115 10.48 7.60 -2.42
N GLN A 116 9.75 7.58 -3.54
CA GLN A 116 9.82 6.46 -4.48
C GLN A 116 11.14 6.44 -5.26
N ARG A 117 11.66 7.60 -5.69
CA ARG A 117 13.00 7.67 -6.32
C ARG A 117 14.10 7.22 -5.36
N ASN A 118 14.06 7.69 -4.12
CA ASN A 118 15.01 7.28 -3.09
C ASN A 118 14.90 5.78 -2.80
N THR A 119 13.69 5.23 -2.72
CA THR A 119 13.50 3.79 -2.50
C THR A 119 14.07 2.98 -3.67
N ALA A 120 13.83 3.41 -4.90
CA ALA A 120 14.31 2.74 -6.11
C ALA A 120 15.83 2.76 -6.27
N SER A 121 16.52 3.80 -5.77
CA SER A 121 17.97 3.96 -5.92
C SER A 121 18.80 3.13 -4.95
N ARG A 122 18.19 2.52 -3.93
CA ARG A 122 18.89 1.72 -2.91
C ARG A 122 18.97 0.23 -3.28
N PRO A 123 19.97 -0.49 -2.77
CA PRO A 123 19.98 -1.95 -2.85
C PRO A 123 18.84 -2.55 -2.03
N ALA A 124 18.28 -3.68 -2.50
CA ALA A 124 17.24 -4.41 -1.78
C ALA A 124 17.81 -5.12 -0.55
N GLY A 125 17.33 -4.73 0.64
CA GLY A 125 17.57 -5.42 1.90
C GLY A 125 16.62 -6.61 2.07
N LEU A 126 17.18 -7.80 2.22
CA LEU A 126 16.45 -9.08 2.29
C LEU A 126 16.51 -9.77 3.67
N GLY A 127 16.92 -9.02 4.70
CA GLY A 127 17.24 -9.57 6.03
C GLY A 127 16.25 -9.21 7.14
N CYS A 128 15.08 -8.65 6.82
CA CYS A 128 14.06 -8.29 7.81
C CYS A 128 13.28 -9.52 8.31
N PHE A 129 13.04 -10.50 7.42
CA PHE A 129 12.34 -11.76 7.71
C PHE A 129 10.96 -11.61 8.39
N GLY A 130 10.29 -10.47 8.23
CA GLY A 130 8.99 -10.26 8.86
C GLY A 130 9.08 -9.98 10.37
N LEU A 131 10.28 -9.82 10.94
CA LEU A 131 10.48 -9.70 12.39
C LEU A 131 9.90 -8.40 12.98
N HIS A 132 9.37 -7.49 12.18
CA HIS A 132 8.63 -6.33 12.68
C HIS A 132 7.36 -6.73 13.46
N GLU A 133 6.63 -7.77 13.05
CA GLU A 133 5.45 -8.25 13.81
C GLU A 133 5.89 -8.92 15.13
N TRP A 134 7.09 -9.50 15.15
CA TRP A 134 7.68 -10.10 16.35
C TRP A 134 8.13 -9.05 17.34
N ALA A 135 8.74 -7.98 16.84
CA ALA A 135 9.16 -6.80 17.60
C ALA A 135 7.98 -6.08 18.27
N MET A 136 6.78 -6.15 17.69
CA MET A 136 5.56 -5.61 18.31
C MET A 136 5.07 -6.45 19.51
N LEU A 137 5.52 -7.71 19.64
CA LEU A 137 5.13 -8.63 20.72
C LEU A 137 6.21 -8.84 21.78
N LEU A 138 7.44 -8.39 21.53
CA LEU A 138 8.56 -8.60 22.44
C LEU A 138 8.26 -8.00 23.82
N ASP A 139 8.29 -8.86 24.84
CA ASP A 139 7.99 -8.55 26.26
C ASP A 139 6.53 -8.11 26.54
N GLN A 140 5.59 -8.37 25.64
CA GLN A 140 4.17 -8.13 25.91
C GLN A 140 3.52 -9.27 26.68
N THR A 141 2.61 -8.94 27.61
CA THR A 141 1.69 -9.92 28.20
C THR A 141 0.56 -10.25 27.21
N PRO A 142 -0.12 -11.41 27.34
CA PRO A 142 -1.24 -11.76 26.45
C PRO A 142 -2.33 -10.69 26.33
N GLU A 143 -2.58 -9.94 27.41
CA GLU A 143 -3.57 -8.86 27.45
C GLU A 143 -3.13 -7.60 26.69
N GLN A 144 -1.82 -7.41 26.55
CA GLN A 144 -1.20 -6.28 25.83
C GLN A 144 -1.06 -6.56 24.33
N VAL A 145 -1.22 -7.81 23.90
CA VAL A 145 -1.10 -8.22 22.49
C VAL A 145 -2.18 -7.56 21.65
N ARG A 146 -1.74 -6.77 20.67
CA ARG A 146 -2.61 -5.98 19.78
C ARG A 146 -3.65 -6.81 19.01
N HIS A 147 -3.33 -8.06 18.72
CA HIS A 147 -4.26 -9.02 18.14
C HIS A 147 -4.54 -10.19 19.10
N ASN A 148 -4.92 -9.90 20.35
CA ASN A 148 -5.30 -10.91 21.34
C ASN A 148 -6.45 -11.84 20.90
N SER A 149 -7.15 -11.51 19.82
CA SER A 149 -8.17 -12.37 19.19
C SER A 149 -7.57 -13.57 18.45
N TRP A 150 -6.26 -13.60 18.20
CA TRP A 150 -5.56 -14.67 17.50
C TRP A 150 -4.56 -15.36 18.41
N SER A 151 -4.51 -16.69 18.33
CA SER A 151 -3.51 -17.49 19.03
C SER A 151 -2.12 -17.29 18.43
N LEU A 152 -1.07 -17.45 19.25
CA LEU A 152 0.31 -17.48 18.78
C LEU A 152 0.71 -18.93 18.48
N ARG A 153 1.48 -19.12 17.40
CA ARG A 153 2.07 -20.43 17.05
C ARG A 153 3.35 -20.76 17.82
N ILE A 154 3.88 -19.77 18.54
CA ILE A 154 5.11 -19.82 19.33
C ILE A 154 4.91 -19.04 20.62
N ASN A 155 5.71 -19.35 21.65
CA ASN A 155 5.63 -18.66 22.93
C ASN A 155 6.58 -17.44 23.01
N ALA A 156 6.45 -16.65 24.08
CA ALA A 156 7.23 -15.43 24.29
C ALA A 156 8.75 -15.66 24.33
N SER A 157 9.23 -16.76 24.93
CA SER A 157 10.66 -17.10 24.95
C SER A 157 11.18 -17.31 23.53
N GLN A 158 10.44 -18.07 22.71
CA GLN A 158 10.82 -18.32 21.32
C GLN A 158 10.85 -17.03 20.47
N ILE A 159 9.97 -16.06 20.77
CA ILE A 159 10.01 -14.74 20.13
C ILE A 159 11.31 -14.01 20.51
N SER A 160 11.65 -13.95 21.80
CA SER A 160 12.89 -13.32 22.28
C SER A 160 14.13 -13.99 21.67
N ASP A 161 14.22 -15.32 21.75
CA ASP A 161 15.34 -16.11 21.23
C ASP A 161 15.52 -15.91 19.72
N THR A 162 14.42 -15.81 18.97
CA THR A 162 14.48 -15.55 17.52
C THR A 162 14.98 -14.14 17.22
N ILE A 163 14.51 -13.13 17.95
CA ILE A 163 14.95 -11.74 17.77
C ILE A 163 16.44 -11.59 18.14
N GLU A 164 16.87 -12.19 19.25
CA GLU A 164 18.27 -12.14 19.72
C GLU A 164 19.22 -12.85 18.75
N SER A 165 18.81 -14.01 18.21
CA SER A 165 19.65 -14.79 17.29
C SER A 165 19.69 -14.22 15.87
N VAL A 166 18.58 -13.71 15.34
CA VAL A 166 18.49 -13.22 13.96
C VAL A 166 18.83 -11.73 13.86
N GLY A 167 18.39 -10.93 14.83
CA GLY A 167 18.52 -9.48 14.88
C GLY A 167 17.48 -8.72 14.05
N LEU A 168 16.95 -7.62 14.61
CA LEU A 168 16.03 -6.72 13.91
C LEU A 168 16.77 -5.89 12.86
N ARG A 169 16.14 -5.70 11.69
CA ARG A 169 16.66 -4.90 10.57
C ARG A 169 15.55 -4.14 9.86
N CYS A 170 14.53 -3.71 10.60
CA CYS A 170 13.39 -3.01 10.03
C CYS A 170 13.82 -1.63 9.52
N THR A 171 13.54 -1.36 8.25
CA THR A 171 13.83 -0.08 7.60
C THR A 171 12.60 0.79 7.41
N HIS A 172 11.43 0.31 7.84
CA HIS A 172 10.14 0.94 7.52
C HIS A 172 9.52 1.60 8.75
N PHE A 173 9.42 2.93 8.73
CA PHE A 173 8.92 3.72 9.86
C PHE A 173 7.52 3.29 10.32
N ASP A 174 6.63 2.97 9.38
CA ASP A 174 5.22 2.71 9.64
C ASP A 174 4.96 1.36 10.35
N ALA A 175 5.95 0.46 10.31
CA ALA A 175 6.01 -0.74 11.15
C ALA A 175 6.79 -0.47 12.45
N TRP A 176 7.95 0.17 12.35
CA TRP A 176 8.83 0.45 13.50
C TRP A 176 8.15 1.24 14.61
N ARG A 177 7.26 2.20 14.30
CA ARG A 177 6.57 3.03 15.29
C ARG A 177 5.62 2.26 16.23
N PHE A 178 5.43 0.96 16.00
CA PHE A 178 4.64 0.06 16.84
C PHE A 178 5.49 -0.91 17.66
N PHE A 179 6.81 -0.86 17.54
CA PHE A 179 7.71 -1.72 18.32
C PHE A 179 7.56 -1.46 19.81
N THR A 180 7.77 -2.50 20.61
CA THR A 180 7.87 -2.33 22.06
C THR A 180 9.14 -1.56 22.44
N PRO A 181 9.22 -0.94 23.63
CA PRO A 181 10.41 -0.17 24.04
C PRO A 181 11.72 -0.93 23.86
N ARG A 182 11.77 -2.21 24.24
CA ARG A 182 12.96 -3.04 24.04
C ARG A 182 13.27 -3.28 22.56
N ALA A 183 12.26 -3.56 21.74
CA ALA A 183 12.48 -3.77 20.31
C ALA A 183 12.96 -2.49 19.58
N LEU A 184 12.60 -1.30 20.06
CA LEU A 184 13.15 -0.04 19.56
C LEU A 184 14.67 0.02 19.76
N GLU A 185 15.18 -0.36 20.93
CA GLU A 185 16.61 -0.39 21.25
C GLU A 185 17.39 -1.43 20.43
N LEU A 186 16.75 -2.56 20.11
CA LEU A 186 17.36 -3.65 19.34
C LEU A 186 17.41 -3.39 17.83
N ASN A 187 16.62 -2.45 17.31
CA ASN A 187 16.65 -2.13 15.88
C ASN A 187 17.81 -1.16 15.57
N PRO A 188 18.72 -1.49 14.65
CA PRO A 188 19.89 -0.63 14.35
C PRO A 188 19.55 0.76 13.83
N ILE A 189 18.35 0.92 13.25
CA ILE A 189 17.88 2.18 12.69
C ILE A 189 16.79 2.74 13.61
N GLN A 190 17.00 3.97 14.07
CA GLN A 190 16.00 4.74 14.80
C GLN A 190 15.25 5.61 13.79
N HIS A 191 13.98 5.30 13.57
CA HIS A 191 13.20 5.94 12.52
C HIS A 191 12.47 7.19 13.02
N SER A 192 12.15 8.07 12.09
CA SER A 192 11.16 9.12 12.25
C SER A 192 10.37 9.24 10.94
N ARG A 193 9.22 9.92 10.97
CA ARG A 193 8.49 10.18 9.71
C ARG A 193 9.35 10.99 8.73
N ALA A 194 10.16 11.91 9.24
CA ALA A 194 11.02 12.76 8.44
C ALA A 194 12.13 11.97 7.73
N THR A 195 12.65 10.92 8.37
CA THR A 195 13.74 10.09 7.84
C THR A 195 13.26 8.87 7.04
N GLN A 196 11.94 8.66 6.90
CA GLN A 196 11.41 7.56 6.09
C GLN A 196 11.99 7.53 4.66
N PRO A 197 12.11 8.66 3.92
CA PRO A 197 12.73 8.68 2.59
C PRO A 197 14.20 8.31 2.57
N ASP A 198 14.88 8.25 3.72
CA ASP A 198 16.29 7.90 3.84
C ASP A 198 16.51 6.40 4.01
N PHE A 199 15.50 5.68 4.52
CA PHE A 199 15.63 4.28 4.92
C PHE A 199 14.72 3.30 4.16
N ASP A 200 13.58 3.74 3.64
CA ASP A 200 12.75 2.85 2.81
C ASP A 200 13.57 2.33 1.61
N GLN A 201 13.43 1.03 1.36
CA GLN A 201 14.28 0.27 0.43
C GLN A 201 13.44 -0.79 -0.30
N PRO A 202 13.84 -1.19 -1.52
CA PRO A 202 12.94 -1.88 -2.46
C PRO A 202 12.65 -3.35 -2.11
N GLY A 203 13.43 -3.94 -1.21
CA GLY A 203 13.18 -5.25 -0.62
C GLY A 203 12.15 -5.23 0.52
N CYS A 204 11.83 -4.08 1.13
CA CYS A 204 10.89 -4.04 2.25
C CYS A 204 9.47 -4.38 1.76
N LEU A 205 8.84 -5.39 2.37
CA LEU A 205 7.46 -5.77 2.06
C LEU A 205 6.51 -4.57 2.20
N HIS A 206 6.56 -3.82 3.29
CA HIS A 206 5.66 -2.68 3.49
C HIS A 206 5.94 -1.50 2.58
N ALA A 207 7.21 -1.18 2.27
CA ALA A 207 7.52 -0.12 1.32
C ALA A 207 6.98 -0.45 -0.09
N ASN A 208 6.89 -1.73 -0.43
CA ASN A 208 6.27 -2.22 -1.67
C ASN A 208 4.74 -2.22 -1.60
N MET A 209 4.16 -2.66 -0.48
CA MET A 209 2.72 -2.63 -0.23
C MET A 209 2.16 -1.20 -0.23
N ASP A 210 2.94 -0.25 0.27
CA ASP A 210 2.61 1.17 0.36
C ASP A 210 2.50 1.87 -0.99
N LEU A 211 2.94 1.27 -2.10
CA LEU A 211 2.62 1.79 -3.44
C LEU A 211 1.11 2.00 -3.62
N TYR A 212 0.29 1.10 -3.04
CA TYR A 212 -1.16 1.25 -3.00
C TYR A 212 -1.58 2.49 -2.18
N LYS A 213 -1.07 2.63 -0.96
CA LYS A 213 -1.32 3.79 -0.08
C LYS A 213 -1.01 5.11 -0.78
N TRP A 214 0.15 5.20 -1.43
CA TRP A 214 0.60 6.42 -2.10
C TRP A 214 -0.22 6.72 -3.34
N ALA A 215 -0.54 5.72 -4.16
CA ALA A 215 -1.39 5.91 -5.34
C ALA A 215 -2.79 6.42 -4.97
N MET A 216 -3.39 5.87 -3.90
CA MET A 216 -4.68 6.36 -3.38
C MET A 216 -4.60 7.80 -2.88
N ARG A 217 -3.52 8.16 -2.16
CA ARG A 217 -3.34 9.50 -1.61
C ARG A 217 -3.21 10.56 -2.70
N LEU A 218 -2.77 10.16 -3.88
CA LEU A 218 -2.63 11.03 -5.05
C LEU A 218 -3.85 11.01 -5.96
N GLN A 219 -4.96 10.38 -5.55
CA GLN A 219 -6.21 10.50 -6.29
C GLN A 219 -6.69 11.97 -6.38
N PRO A 220 -7.19 12.41 -7.55
CA PRO A 220 -7.52 11.58 -8.72
C PRO A 220 -6.44 11.58 -9.82
N LEU A 221 -5.21 11.99 -9.52
CA LEU A 221 -4.12 12.15 -10.50
C LEU A 221 -3.65 10.82 -11.11
N ILE A 222 -3.77 9.74 -10.34
CA ILE A 222 -3.28 8.41 -10.71
C ILE A 222 -4.42 7.59 -11.34
N PRO A 223 -4.23 6.89 -12.46
CA PRO A 223 -5.26 6.06 -13.06
C PRO A 223 -5.68 4.90 -12.15
N SER A 224 -6.97 4.54 -12.19
CA SER A 224 -7.54 3.44 -11.39
C SER A 224 -6.90 2.08 -11.68
N GLU A 225 -6.42 1.86 -12.90
CA GLU A 225 -5.74 0.64 -13.35
C GLU A 225 -4.40 0.42 -12.64
N PHE A 226 -3.71 1.52 -12.27
CA PHE A 226 -2.53 1.45 -11.41
C PHE A 226 -2.92 1.04 -9.99
N ILE A 227 -3.95 1.68 -9.43
CA ILE A 227 -4.43 1.39 -8.06
C ILE A 227 -4.83 -0.07 -7.93
N ARG A 228 -5.53 -0.62 -8.92
CA ARG A 228 -5.89 -2.05 -8.96
C ARG A 228 -4.68 -2.96 -8.83
N ARG A 229 -3.65 -2.77 -9.65
CA ARG A 229 -2.42 -3.59 -9.60
C ARG A 229 -1.67 -3.43 -8.28
N ALA A 230 -1.59 -2.20 -7.78
CA ALA A 230 -0.98 -1.92 -6.48
C ALA A 230 -1.75 -2.58 -5.32
N PHE A 231 -3.09 -2.58 -5.36
CA PHE A 231 -3.95 -3.29 -4.40
C PHE A 231 -3.70 -4.80 -4.43
N GLU A 232 -3.66 -5.40 -5.60
CA GLU A 232 -3.44 -6.84 -5.77
C GLU A 232 -2.03 -7.27 -5.29
N LEU A 233 -1.01 -6.45 -5.56
CA LEU A 233 0.33 -6.63 -4.99
C LEU A 233 0.30 -6.50 -3.47
N ALA A 234 -0.34 -5.46 -2.94
CA ALA A 234 -0.41 -5.22 -1.52
C ALA A 234 -1.07 -6.39 -0.76
N ARG A 235 -2.15 -6.95 -1.31
CA ARG A 235 -2.85 -8.12 -0.78
C ARG A 235 -1.95 -9.35 -0.69
N ARG A 236 -1.19 -9.65 -1.76
CA ARG A 236 -0.26 -10.79 -1.77
C ARG A 236 0.92 -10.59 -0.82
N ILE A 237 1.45 -9.37 -0.74
CA ILE A 237 2.50 -9.03 0.22
C ILE A 237 1.99 -9.21 1.66
N ARG A 238 0.81 -8.68 1.98
CA ARG A 238 0.22 -8.81 3.33
C ARG A 238 -0.04 -10.26 3.70
N THR A 239 -0.32 -11.13 2.73
CA THR A 239 -0.41 -12.58 2.95
C THR A 239 0.91 -13.13 3.49
N VAL A 240 2.03 -12.85 2.82
CA VAL A 240 3.36 -13.29 3.26
C VAL A 240 3.78 -12.66 4.58
N ASP A 241 3.44 -11.38 4.78
CA ASP A 241 3.64 -10.67 6.05
C ASP A 241 2.98 -11.42 7.22
N MET A 242 1.71 -11.80 7.07
CA MET A 242 0.98 -12.59 8.06
C MET A 242 1.49 -14.02 8.21
N GLN A 243 1.87 -14.69 7.12
CA GLN A 243 2.46 -16.03 7.19
C GLN A 243 3.79 -16.04 7.96
N SER A 244 4.56 -14.96 7.91
CA SER A 244 5.84 -14.83 8.64
C SER A 244 5.71 -14.39 10.10
N SER A 245 4.51 -14.02 10.54
CA SER A 245 4.26 -13.50 11.88
C SER A 245 4.29 -14.61 12.97
N PRO A 246 4.31 -14.22 14.25
CA PRO A 246 4.16 -15.14 15.40
C PRO A 246 2.75 -15.71 15.60
N TYR A 247 1.76 -15.21 14.86
CA TYR A 247 0.36 -15.62 14.99
C TYR A 247 0.09 -16.92 14.24
N ASP A 248 -0.87 -17.70 14.74
CA ASP A 248 -1.41 -18.86 14.05
C ASP A 248 -2.67 -18.47 13.26
N PHE A 249 -2.54 -18.51 11.94
CA PHE A 249 -3.63 -18.26 10.99
C PHE A 249 -4.03 -19.53 10.20
N SER A 250 -3.64 -20.71 10.68
CA SER A 250 -3.91 -21.99 10.00
C SER A 250 -5.41 -22.27 9.83
N ALA A 251 -6.25 -21.84 10.79
CA ALA A 251 -7.71 -21.92 10.67
C ALA A 251 -8.28 -21.12 9.49
N MET A 252 -7.51 -20.17 8.94
CA MET A 252 -7.85 -19.38 7.74
C MET A 252 -7.13 -19.88 6.48
N GLY A 253 -6.44 -21.02 6.56
CA GLY A 253 -5.67 -21.58 5.44
C GLY A 253 -4.31 -20.93 5.21
N LEU A 254 -3.85 -20.05 6.08
CA LEU A 254 -2.51 -19.45 5.98
C LEU A 254 -1.46 -20.36 6.63
N VAL A 255 -0.71 -21.07 5.79
CA VAL A 255 0.43 -21.89 6.24
C VAL A 255 1.59 -20.98 6.68
N PRO A 256 2.13 -21.13 7.90
CA PRO A 256 3.20 -20.26 8.39
C PRO A 256 4.53 -20.43 7.63
N ILE A 257 5.19 -19.30 7.35
CA ILE A 257 6.60 -19.24 6.96
C ILE A 257 7.42 -19.10 8.25
N ARG A 258 8.01 -20.20 8.69
CA ARG A 258 8.69 -20.33 10.00
C ARG A 258 10.06 -19.65 10.04
N VAL A 259 10.09 -18.32 10.09
CA VAL A 259 11.30 -17.48 10.05
C VAL A 259 12.24 -17.64 11.25
N GLU A 260 11.81 -18.31 12.32
CA GLU A 260 12.68 -18.80 13.39
C GLU A 260 13.69 -19.85 12.89
N THR A 261 13.36 -20.55 11.79
CA THR A 261 14.24 -21.55 11.17
C THR A 261 15.03 -20.99 9.98
N PRO A 262 16.24 -21.50 9.69
CA PRO A 262 16.98 -21.12 8.47
C PRO A 262 16.18 -21.37 7.18
N ALA A 263 15.46 -22.49 7.09
CA ALA A 263 14.65 -22.83 5.92
C ALA A 263 13.49 -21.84 5.70
N GLY A 264 12.80 -21.43 6.78
CA GLY A 264 11.75 -20.42 6.68
C GLY A 264 12.29 -19.04 6.29
N ARG A 265 13.47 -18.64 6.78
CA ARG A 265 14.13 -17.41 6.33
C ARG A 265 14.50 -17.45 4.85
N ALA A 266 14.98 -18.60 4.34
CA ALA A 266 15.27 -18.77 2.92
C ALA A 266 13.99 -18.69 2.05
N ALA A 267 12.89 -19.28 2.52
CA ALA A 267 11.58 -19.19 1.86
C ALA A 267 11.06 -17.74 1.85
N PHE A 268 11.12 -17.03 2.98
CA PHE A 268 10.76 -15.61 3.08
C PHE A 268 11.59 -14.76 2.12
N ALA A 269 12.92 -14.90 2.14
CA ALA A 269 13.81 -14.12 1.29
C ALA A 269 13.55 -14.36 -0.21
N THR A 270 13.10 -15.56 -0.58
CA THR A 270 12.71 -15.89 -1.95
C THR A 270 11.42 -15.17 -2.36
N ALA A 271 10.38 -15.22 -1.52
CA ALA A 271 9.15 -14.46 -1.75
C ALA A 271 9.41 -12.94 -1.80
N GLN A 272 10.23 -12.44 -0.88
CA GLN A 272 10.62 -11.04 -0.79
C GLN A 272 11.34 -10.56 -2.06
N ARG A 273 12.25 -11.37 -2.63
CA ARG A 273 12.90 -11.08 -3.92
C ARG A 273 11.89 -10.98 -5.07
N GLY A 274 10.92 -11.89 -5.12
CA GLY A 274 9.86 -11.86 -6.13
C GLY A 274 9.03 -10.57 -6.06
N PHE A 275 8.57 -10.21 -4.86
CA PHE A 275 7.82 -8.97 -4.66
C PHE A 275 8.64 -7.71 -4.92
N ALA A 276 9.93 -7.70 -4.57
CA ALA A 276 10.80 -6.57 -4.86
C ALA A 276 10.93 -6.32 -6.37
N ALA A 277 11.09 -7.39 -7.17
CA ALA A 277 11.17 -7.29 -8.63
C ALA A 277 9.86 -6.79 -9.25
N GLU A 278 8.72 -7.33 -8.80
CA GLU A 278 7.40 -6.89 -9.26
C GLU A 278 7.12 -5.42 -8.88
N ALA A 279 7.38 -5.07 -7.62
CA ALA A 279 7.19 -3.72 -7.10
C ALA A 279 8.12 -2.70 -7.75
N ALA A 280 9.31 -3.10 -8.23
CA ALA A 280 10.20 -2.20 -8.96
C ALA A 280 9.54 -1.66 -10.23
N THR A 281 8.81 -2.51 -10.95
CA THR A 281 8.07 -2.10 -12.15
C THR A 281 6.96 -1.11 -11.81
N LEU A 282 6.12 -1.44 -10.82
CA LEU A 282 5.04 -0.54 -10.38
C LEU A 282 5.58 0.77 -9.78
N ARG A 283 6.71 0.74 -9.09
CA ARG A 283 7.35 1.92 -8.54
C ARG A 283 7.83 2.86 -9.64
N GLN A 284 8.47 2.33 -10.66
CA GLN A 284 8.92 3.15 -11.80
C GLN A 284 7.73 3.76 -12.53
N GLU A 285 6.65 3.00 -12.71
CA GLU A 285 5.42 3.50 -13.30
C GLU A 285 4.79 4.60 -12.43
N LEU A 286 4.71 4.42 -11.11
CA LEU A 286 4.20 5.45 -10.20
C LEU A 286 5.04 6.73 -10.28
N ILE A 287 6.37 6.61 -10.30
CA ILE A 287 7.28 7.76 -10.47
C ILE A 287 6.91 8.53 -11.74
N THR A 288 6.79 7.84 -12.88
CA THR A 288 6.42 8.46 -14.15
C THR A 288 5.01 9.07 -14.13
N LEU A 289 4.04 8.42 -13.50
CA LEU A 289 2.68 8.96 -13.36
C LEU A 289 2.67 10.23 -12.51
N VAL A 290 3.44 10.28 -11.41
CA VAL A 290 3.55 11.45 -10.55
C VAL A 290 4.26 12.61 -11.25
N GLU A 291 5.34 12.34 -11.98
CA GLU A 291 6.03 13.32 -12.81
C GLU A 291 5.09 13.95 -13.85
N LYS A 292 4.37 13.11 -14.61
CA LYS A 292 3.44 13.57 -15.64
C LYS A 292 2.25 14.34 -15.05
N SER A 293 1.66 13.83 -13.98
CA SER A 293 0.48 14.45 -13.37
C SER A 293 0.79 15.78 -12.68
N SER A 294 2.04 16.01 -12.27
CA SER A 294 2.46 17.31 -11.69
C SER A 294 2.30 18.48 -12.66
N LEU A 295 2.24 18.24 -13.97
CA LEU A 295 1.96 19.27 -14.99
C LEU A 295 0.52 19.82 -14.94
N TRP A 296 -0.34 19.18 -14.15
CA TRP A 296 -1.78 19.46 -14.04
C TRP A 296 -2.20 19.95 -12.65
N LEU A 297 -1.24 20.24 -11.76
CA LEU A 297 -1.43 20.77 -10.40
C LEU A 297 -1.10 22.26 -10.32
#